data_AF-A0A7S3D5R4-F1
#
_entry.id   AF-A0A7S3D5R4-F1
#
_cell.length_a   1.000
_cell.length_b   1.000
_cell.length_c   1.000
_cell.angle_alpha   90.00
_cell.angle_beta   90.00
_cell.angle_gamma   90.00
#
_symmetry.space_group_name_H-M   'P 1'
#
loop_
_entity.id
_entity.type
_entity.pdbx_description
1 polymer ?
#
loop_
_entity_poly.entity_id
_entity_poly.type
_entity_poly.pdbx_seq_one_letter_code
_entity_poly.pdbx_strand_id
1 'polypeptide(L)'
;VRSWMASNNLDSGYFSHVSQSGGHALSIEKIAKGEADIAAIDVQVWHRLQQEGYEYLKEVVEVDDGDIGIAANQPITMKCCLDQDVKQKLREGLQMINNAANGIGKPNFVEKTQKTLKQSLFESFALTDESALAPSIEMYNRSLSFGHDLV
;
A
#
# COMPACT_ATOMS: atom_id res chain seq x y z
N VAL A 1 11.51 8.32 -12.19
CA VAL A 1 10.63 9.04 -11.24
C VAL A 1 11.38 10.06 -10.39
N ARG A 2 12.41 9.69 -9.58
CA ARG A 2 13.24 10.67 -8.83
C ARG A 2 13.92 11.73 -9.72
N SER A 3 14.30 11.37 -10.94
CA SER A 3 14.95 12.28 -11.89
C SER A 3 13.99 13.18 -12.69
N TRP A 4 12.67 12.98 -12.59
CA TRP A 4 11.67 13.75 -13.35
C TRP A 4 11.04 14.86 -12.51
N MET A 5 10.78 14.62 -11.22
CA MET A 5 10.27 15.67 -10.32
C MET A 5 11.34 16.76 -10.05
N ALA A 6 12.61 16.37 -9.95
CA ALA A 6 13.71 17.30 -9.69
C ALA A 6 14.05 18.22 -10.88
N SER A 7 13.75 17.79 -12.12
CA SER A 7 14.09 18.55 -13.33
C SER A 7 13.01 19.53 -13.79
N ASN A 8 11.81 19.48 -13.21
CA ASN A 8 10.67 20.30 -13.65
C ASN A 8 10.34 21.46 -12.72
N ASN A 9 11.14 21.72 -11.67
CA ASN A 9 10.92 22.85 -10.77
C ASN A 9 9.43 22.99 -10.39
N LEU A 10 8.78 21.85 -10.10
CA LEU A 10 7.39 21.78 -9.67
C LEU A 10 7.33 22.28 -8.22
N ASP A 11 7.61 23.57 -8.09
CA ASP A 11 7.15 24.46 -7.05
C ASP A 11 5.63 24.58 -7.25
N SER A 12 4.92 23.46 -7.06
CA SER A 12 3.47 23.49 -6.94
C SER A 12 3.23 24.30 -5.68
N GLY A 13 2.87 25.58 -5.79
CA GLY A 13 2.90 26.60 -4.73
C GLY A 13 2.09 26.34 -3.44
N TYR A 14 1.73 25.08 -3.17
CA TYR A 14 1.12 24.55 -1.96
C TYR A 14 2.15 23.99 -0.94
N PHE A 15 3.31 23.48 -1.38
CA PHE A 15 4.33 22.90 -0.49
C PHE A 15 5.72 23.44 -0.82
N SER A 16 6.46 23.92 0.20
CA SER A 16 7.82 24.45 0.04
C SER A 16 8.87 23.35 -0.20
N HIS A 17 8.60 22.13 0.25
CA HIS A 17 9.47 20.97 0.04
C HIS A 17 8.67 19.67 0.09
N VAL A 18 9.02 18.72 -0.78
CA VAL A 18 8.43 17.37 -0.81
C VAL A 18 9.56 16.34 -0.77
N SER A 19 9.45 15.37 0.14
CA SER A 19 10.45 14.30 0.29
C SER A 19 9.80 12.92 0.40
N GLN A 20 10.54 11.88 0.02
CA GLN A 20 10.12 10.48 0.21
C GLN A 20 10.70 9.95 1.53
N SER A 21 9.83 9.51 2.44
CA SER A 21 10.24 8.93 3.73
C SER A 21 10.81 7.52 3.61
N GLY A 22 10.38 6.75 2.60
CA GLY A 22 10.72 5.34 2.45
C GLY A 22 9.76 4.37 3.17
N GLY A 23 8.75 4.89 3.88
CA GLY A 23 7.71 4.07 4.50
C GLY A 23 6.72 4.89 5.33
N HIS A 24 5.49 4.38 5.48
CA HIS A 24 4.41 5.10 6.17
C HIS A 24 4.70 5.38 7.66
N ALA A 25 5.24 4.41 8.41
CA ALA A 25 5.62 4.64 9.81
C ALA A 25 6.71 5.72 9.95
N LEU A 26 7.70 5.75 9.04
CA LEU A 26 8.72 6.79 8.99
C LEU A 26 8.14 8.16 8.65
N SER A 27 7.11 8.23 7.80
CA SER A 27 6.40 9.49 7.55
C SER A 27 5.76 10.03 8.83
N ILE A 28 5.11 9.17 9.63
CA ILE A 28 4.50 9.55 10.91
C ILE A 28 5.59 10.03 11.89
N GLU A 29 6.69 9.29 11.99
CA GLU A 29 7.83 9.67 12.84
C GLU A 29 8.41 11.05 12.45
N LYS A 30 8.54 11.34 11.16
CA LYS A 30 8.99 12.64 10.68
C LYS A 30 8.04 13.78 11.06
N ILE A 31 6.73 13.56 10.99
CA ILE A 31 5.76 14.56 11.46
C ILE A 31 5.90 14.78 12.96
N ALA A 32 5.92 13.69 13.75
CA ALA A 32 6.05 13.76 15.20
C ALA A 32 7.35 14.47 15.66
N LYS A 33 8.41 14.42 14.85
CA LYS A 33 9.69 15.12 15.11
C LYS A 33 9.75 16.54 14.56
N GLY A 34 8.72 17.01 13.85
CA GLY A 34 8.72 18.32 13.19
C GLY A 34 9.62 18.40 11.95
N GLU A 35 9.99 17.27 11.36
CA GLU A 35 10.76 17.21 10.10
C GLU A 35 9.85 17.33 8.85
N ALA A 36 8.54 17.19 9.03
CA ALA A 36 7.51 17.40 8.02
C ALA A 36 6.23 17.89 8.69
N ASP A 37 5.43 18.71 7.99
CA ASP A 37 4.16 19.21 8.53
C ASP A 37 2.98 18.27 8.25
N ILE A 38 3.03 17.52 7.14
CA ILE A 38 1.96 16.63 6.68
C ILE A 38 2.55 15.46 5.86
N ALA A 39 1.86 14.32 5.85
CA ALA A 39 2.18 13.20 4.97
C ALA A 39 0.93 12.40 4.60
N ALA A 40 0.96 11.77 3.42
CA ALA A 40 -0.04 10.80 3.01
C ALA A 40 0.31 9.40 3.58
N ILE A 41 -0.62 8.81 4.31
CA ILE A 41 -0.47 7.52 4.98
C ILE A 41 -1.54 6.57 4.46
N ASP A 42 -1.17 5.32 4.17
CA ASP A 42 -2.16 4.28 3.87
C ASP A 42 -3.05 4.03 5.11
N VAL A 43 -4.36 4.09 4.93
CA VAL A 43 -5.34 4.00 6.03
C VAL A 43 -5.26 2.67 6.78
N GLN A 44 -4.93 1.57 6.11
CA GLN A 44 -4.77 0.28 6.78
C GLN A 44 -3.52 0.30 7.67
N VAL A 45 -2.44 0.93 7.18
CA VAL A 45 -1.23 1.10 7.98
C VAL A 45 -1.47 2.01 9.19
N TRP A 46 -2.22 3.11 9.01
CA TRP A 46 -2.60 4.01 10.11
C TRP A 46 -3.35 3.25 11.22
N HIS A 47 -4.42 2.53 10.88
CA HIS A 47 -5.20 1.77 11.86
C HIS A 47 -4.40 0.67 12.54
N ARG A 48 -3.50 0.01 11.82
CA ARG A 48 -2.60 -0.98 12.42
C ARG A 48 -1.68 -0.36 13.47
N LEU A 49 -1.04 0.76 13.15
CA LEU A 49 -0.15 1.43 14.08
C LEU A 49 -0.93 1.93 15.32
N GLN A 50 -2.20 2.33 15.17
CA GLN A 50 -3.07 2.65 16.30
C GLN A 50 -3.31 1.41 17.19
N GLN A 51 -3.65 0.26 16.60
CA GLN A 51 -3.86 -0.99 17.33
C GLN A 51 -2.59 -1.51 18.02
N GLU A 52 -1.43 -1.34 17.40
CA GLU A 52 -0.13 -1.73 17.94
C GLU A 52 0.40 -0.74 19.00
N GLY A 53 -0.26 0.42 19.19
CA GLY A 53 0.16 1.43 20.16
C GLY A 53 1.47 2.13 19.76
N TYR A 54 1.66 2.40 18.46
CA TYR A 54 2.87 3.05 17.95
C TYR A 54 3.06 4.43 18.56
N GLU A 55 4.20 4.65 19.24
CA GLU A 55 4.38 5.77 20.16
C GLU A 55 4.27 7.16 19.51
N TYR A 56 4.65 7.29 18.24
CA TYR A 56 4.64 8.57 17.54
C TYR A 56 3.24 9.04 17.14
N LEU A 57 2.23 8.15 17.14
CA LEU A 57 0.85 8.52 16.85
C LEU A 57 0.24 9.47 17.88
N LYS A 58 0.80 9.55 19.09
CA LYS A 58 0.32 10.49 20.12
C LYS A 58 0.57 11.96 19.76
N GLU A 59 1.52 12.21 18.85
CA GLU A 59 1.95 13.55 18.42
C GLU A 59 1.37 13.93 17.05
N VAL A 60 0.57 13.06 16.43
CA VAL A 60 0.07 13.24 15.06
C VAL A 60 -1.45 13.09 15.04
N VAL A 61 -2.13 13.96 14.30
CA VAL A 61 -3.57 13.90 14.09
C VAL A 61 -3.89 13.61 12.64
N GLU A 62 -4.94 12.83 12.41
CA GLU A 62 -5.52 12.64 11.09
C GLU A 62 -6.26 13.92 10.69
N VAL A 63 -5.89 14.50 9.55
CA VAL A 63 -6.41 15.81 9.08
C VAL A 63 -7.53 15.62 8.05
N ASP A 64 -7.44 14.57 7.23
CA ASP A 64 -8.40 14.24 6.18
C ASP A 64 -8.26 12.74 5.87
N ASP A 65 -9.38 12.02 5.84
CA ASP A 65 -9.49 10.62 5.39
C ASP A 65 -10.00 10.54 3.94
N GLY A 66 -10.09 11.70 3.27
CA GLY A 66 -10.77 11.95 2.02
C GLY A 66 -10.84 10.77 1.08
N ASP A 67 -12.04 10.46 0.63
CA ASP A 67 -12.33 9.41 -0.35
C ASP A 67 -11.70 9.77 -1.70
N ILE A 68 -10.42 9.45 -1.84
CA ILE A 68 -9.69 9.48 -3.12
C ILE A 68 -10.07 8.29 -4.02
N GLY A 69 -11.14 7.58 -3.67
CA GLY A 69 -11.66 6.39 -4.35
C GLY A 69 -11.08 5.10 -3.79
N ILE A 70 -11.83 4.01 -3.98
CA ILE A 70 -11.38 2.65 -3.63
C ILE A 70 -10.33 2.21 -4.65
N ALA A 71 -9.06 2.26 -4.27
CA ALA A 71 -7.98 1.61 -5.02
C ALA A 71 -7.93 0.12 -4.68
N ALA A 72 -7.59 -0.72 -5.66
CA ALA A 72 -7.33 -2.13 -5.37
C ALA A 72 -6.13 -2.27 -4.42
N ASN A 73 -6.26 -3.18 -3.45
CA ASN A 73 -5.14 -3.57 -2.59
C ASN A 73 -3.97 -4.12 -3.43
N GLN A 74 -2.76 -4.00 -2.88
CA GLN A 74 -1.50 -4.28 -3.57
C GLN A 74 -1.48 -5.71 -4.17
N PRO A 75 -1.27 -5.86 -5.50
CA PRO A 75 -1.31 -7.17 -6.14
C PRO A 75 -0.04 -8.00 -5.84
N ILE A 76 -0.20 -9.31 -5.71
CA ILE A 76 0.91 -10.25 -5.80
C ILE A 76 1.19 -10.51 -7.29
N THR A 77 2.37 -10.11 -7.75
CA THR A 77 2.76 -10.22 -9.16
C THR A 77 3.82 -11.30 -9.36
N MET A 78 3.84 -11.89 -10.56
CA MET A 78 4.79 -12.92 -10.96
C MET A 78 5.50 -12.50 -12.24
N LYS A 79 6.76 -12.93 -12.42
CA LYS A 79 7.51 -12.69 -13.66
C LYS A 79 6.80 -13.39 -14.83
N CYS A 80 6.59 -12.66 -15.93
CA CYS A 80 5.83 -13.13 -17.08
C CYS A 80 6.40 -14.39 -17.73
N CYS A 81 7.72 -14.57 -17.70
CA CYS A 81 8.43 -15.70 -18.31
C CYS A 81 8.69 -16.89 -17.38
N LEU A 82 8.03 -16.99 -16.22
CA LEU A 82 8.09 -18.21 -15.41
C LEU A 82 7.41 -19.37 -16.14
N ASP A 83 7.97 -20.58 -15.96
CA ASP A 83 7.37 -21.83 -16.42
C ASP A 83 5.96 -21.98 -15.87
N GLN A 84 5.06 -22.55 -16.68
CA GLN A 84 3.64 -22.68 -16.31
C GLN A 84 3.45 -23.52 -15.05
N ASP A 85 4.25 -24.58 -14.88
CA ASP A 85 4.21 -25.43 -13.69
C ASP A 85 4.59 -24.66 -12.41
N VAL A 86 5.54 -23.72 -12.50
CA VAL A 86 5.94 -22.88 -11.37
C VAL A 86 4.82 -21.89 -11.03
N LYS A 87 4.25 -21.23 -12.05
CA LYS A 87 3.10 -20.32 -11.87
C LYS A 87 1.92 -21.05 -11.22
N GLN A 88 1.65 -22.27 -11.66
CA GLN A 88 0.57 -23.09 -11.12
C GLN A 88 0.81 -23.43 -9.65
N LYS A 89 2.01 -23.90 -9.28
CA LYS A 89 2.36 -24.18 -7.88
C LYS A 89 2.28 -22.94 -6.97
N LEU A 90 2.67 -21.76 -7.46
CA LEU A 90 2.54 -20.51 -6.71
C LEU A 90 1.07 -20.14 -6.47
N ARG A 91 0.21 -20.29 -7.48
CA ARG A 91 -1.24 -20.08 -7.33
C ARG A 91 -1.86 -21.07 -6.34
N GLU A 92 -1.47 -22.34 -6.42
CA GLU A 92 -1.89 -23.37 -5.46
C GLU A 92 -1.45 -23.01 -4.03
N GLY A 93 -0.24 -22.48 -3.85
CA GLY A 93 0.23 -21.99 -2.55
C GLY A 93 -0.66 -20.87 -1.99
N LEU A 94 -1.06 -19.89 -2.80
CA LEU A 94 -2.00 -18.84 -2.39
C LEU A 94 -3.38 -19.41 -2.06
N GLN A 95 -3.88 -20.37 -2.85
CA GLN A 95 -5.14 -21.03 -2.58
C GLN A 95 -5.11 -21.85 -1.27
N MET A 96 -3.98 -22.49 -0.97
CA MET A 96 -3.78 -23.18 0.30
C MET A 96 -3.83 -22.22 1.49
N ILE A 97 -3.27 -21.01 1.35
CA ILE A 97 -3.37 -19.98 2.38
C ILE A 97 -4.82 -19.53 2.57
N ASN A 98 -5.57 -19.31 1.49
CA ASN A 98 -7.01 -18.99 1.56
C ASN A 98 -7.82 -20.09 2.25
N ASN A 99 -7.55 -21.35 1.90
CA ASN A 99 -8.19 -22.49 2.55
C ASN A 99 -7.89 -22.50 4.05
N ALA A 100 -6.63 -22.28 4.43
CA ALA A 100 -6.20 -22.24 5.81
C ALA A 100 -6.78 -21.05 6.59
N ALA A 101 -6.93 -19.88 5.97
CA ALA A 101 -7.65 -18.75 6.55
C ALA A 101 -9.08 -19.14 6.97
N ASN A 102 -9.74 -19.94 6.12
CA ASN A 102 -11.09 -20.50 6.33
C ASN A 102 -11.12 -21.79 7.18
N GLY A 103 -10.01 -22.16 7.84
CA GLY A 103 -9.96 -23.33 8.72
C GLY A 103 -9.77 -24.67 8.00
N ILE A 104 -9.48 -24.68 6.71
CA ILE A 104 -9.33 -25.88 5.89
C ILE A 104 -7.84 -26.23 5.73
N GLY A 105 -7.42 -27.39 6.23
CA GLY A 105 -6.06 -27.90 6.05
C GLY A 105 -5.53 -28.63 7.28
N LYS A 106 -4.20 -28.78 7.36
CA LYS A 106 -3.55 -29.37 8.53
C LYS A 106 -3.62 -28.38 9.71
N PRO A 107 -3.98 -28.82 10.95
CA PRO A 107 -4.20 -27.92 12.08
C PRO A 107 -3.07 -26.90 12.33
N ASN A 108 -1.81 -27.37 12.38
CA ASN A 108 -0.66 -26.48 12.62
C ASN A 108 -0.48 -25.43 11.51
N PHE A 109 -0.83 -25.77 10.26
CA PHE A 109 -0.75 -24.83 9.14
C PHE A 109 -1.87 -23.80 9.19
N VAL A 110 -3.09 -24.23 9.54
CA VAL A 110 -4.26 -23.36 9.77
C VAL A 110 -3.96 -22.33 10.85
N GLU A 111 -3.56 -22.78 12.04
CA GLU A 111 -3.30 -21.91 13.19
C GLU A 111 -2.21 -20.87 12.87
N LYS A 112 -1.10 -21.33 12.28
CA LYS A 112 0.00 -20.43 11.90
C LYS A 112 -0.43 -19.41 10.83
N THR A 113 -1.21 -19.85 9.84
CA THR A 113 -1.70 -18.98 8.77
C THR A 113 -2.64 -17.91 9.31
N GLN A 114 -3.65 -18.30 10.08
CA GLN A 114 -4.61 -17.37 10.68
C GLN A 114 -3.91 -16.35 11.58
N LYS A 115 -2.94 -16.79 12.41
CA LYS A 115 -2.13 -15.88 13.22
C LYS A 115 -1.35 -14.88 12.36
N THR A 116 -0.72 -15.35 11.28
CA THR A 116 0.08 -14.50 10.39
C THR A 116 -0.81 -13.49 9.65
N LEU A 117 -1.94 -13.94 9.10
CA LEU A 117 -2.90 -13.09 8.38
C LEU A 117 -3.47 -11.98 9.27
N LYS A 118 -3.83 -12.32 10.51
CA LYS A 118 -4.27 -11.35 11.52
C LYS A 118 -3.20 -10.28 11.82
N GLN A 119 -1.92 -10.64 11.76
CA GLN A 119 -0.81 -9.69 11.94
C GLN A 119 -0.54 -8.84 10.69
N SER A 120 -0.92 -9.30 9.50
CA SER A 120 -0.64 -8.63 8.23
C SER A 120 -1.79 -7.77 7.69
N LEU A 121 -2.92 -7.67 8.40
CA LEU A 121 -4.15 -6.96 7.97
C LEU A 121 -4.81 -7.50 6.69
N PHE A 122 -4.36 -8.67 6.22
CA PHE A 122 -4.92 -9.33 5.05
C PHE A 122 -5.73 -10.52 5.54
N GLU A 123 -6.95 -10.68 5.03
CA GLU A 123 -7.81 -11.81 5.39
C GLU A 123 -7.70 -12.96 4.39
N SER A 124 -7.47 -12.62 3.12
CA SER A 124 -7.39 -13.59 2.02
C SER A 124 -6.75 -12.96 0.78
N PHE A 125 -6.49 -13.81 -0.22
CA PHE A 125 -6.04 -13.42 -1.55
C PHE A 125 -7.16 -13.68 -2.57
N ALA A 126 -7.55 -12.66 -3.32
CA ALA A 126 -8.44 -12.83 -4.46
C ALA A 126 -7.63 -13.03 -5.75
N LEU A 127 -8.12 -13.89 -6.65
CA LEU A 127 -7.66 -13.85 -8.03
C LEU A 127 -8.12 -12.54 -8.64
N THR A 128 -7.20 -11.88 -9.35
CA THR A 128 -7.43 -10.58 -9.95
C THR A 128 -6.81 -10.54 -11.33
N ASP A 129 -7.27 -9.60 -12.15
CA ASP A 129 -6.71 -9.28 -13.46
C ASP A 129 -6.41 -7.78 -13.55
N GLU A 130 -5.94 -7.33 -14.71
CA GLU A 130 -5.55 -5.94 -14.91
C GLU A 130 -6.72 -4.94 -14.72
N SER A 131 -7.98 -5.37 -14.87
CA SER A 131 -9.14 -4.49 -14.70
C SER A 131 -9.30 -4.01 -13.26
N ALA A 132 -8.86 -4.79 -12.28
CA ALA A 132 -8.88 -4.37 -10.88
C ALA A 132 -7.94 -3.20 -10.61
N LEU A 133 -6.91 -2.99 -11.46
CA LEU A 133 -5.99 -1.86 -11.34
C LEU A 133 -6.48 -0.62 -12.10
N ALA A 134 -7.62 -0.69 -12.79
CA ALA A 134 -8.13 0.42 -13.60
C ALA A 134 -8.27 1.75 -12.82
N PRO A 135 -8.79 1.78 -11.58
CA PRO A 135 -8.84 3.03 -10.80
C PRO A 135 -7.45 3.62 -10.51
N SER A 136 -6.48 2.76 -10.19
CA SER A 136 -5.09 3.19 -9.94
C SER A 136 -4.42 3.71 -11.22
N ILE A 137 -4.70 3.08 -12.37
CA ILE A 137 -4.22 3.54 -13.68
C ILE A 137 -4.85 4.89 -14.05
N GLU A 138 -6.15 5.05 -13.82
CA GLU A 138 -6.84 6.32 -14.06
C GLU A 138 -6.26 7.44 -13.21
N MET A 139 -6.09 7.21 -11.90
CA MET A 139 -5.48 8.18 -10.99
C MET A 139 -4.05 8.55 -11.43
N TYR A 140 -3.25 7.55 -11.82
CA TYR A 140 -1.92 7.78 -12.37
C TYR A 140 -1.98 8.66 -13.63
N ASN A 141 -2.86 8.35 -14.57
CA ASN A 141 -3.01 9.14 -15.81
C ASN A 141 -3.47 10.57 -15.53
N ARG A 142 -4.40 10.78 -14.59
CA ARG A 142 -4.81 12.12 -14.14
C ARG A 142 -3.65 12.90 -13.53
N SER A 143 -2.80 12.23 -12.74
CA SER A 143 -1.61 12.88 -12.17
C SER A 143 -0.61 13.33 -13.24
N LEU A 144 -0.51 12.61 -14.36
CA LEU A 144 0.32 13.00 -15.49
C LEU A 144 -0.26 14.21 -16.25
N SER A 145 -1.59 14.30 -16.42
CA SER A 145 -2.21 15.42 -17.12
C SER A 145 -2.07 16.75 -16.36
N PHE A 146 -2.10 16.73 -15.02
CA PHE A 146 -1.81 17.93 -14.22
C PHE A 146 -0.40 18.49 -14.45
N GLY A 147 0.57 17.66 -14.84
CA GLY A 147 1.92 18.10 -15.19
C GLY A 147 2.02 18.77 -16.57
N HIS A 148 1.01 18.62 -17.43
CA HIS A 148 0.98 19.23 -18.77
C HIS A 148 0.23 20.58 -18.81
N ASP A 149 -0.71 20.83 -17.90
CA ASP A 149 -1.47 22.09 -17.83
C ASP A 149 -0.75 23.22 -17.07
N LEU A 150 0.46 22.96 -16.58
CA LEU A 150 1.31 23.93 -15.86
C LEU A 150 2.50 24.43 -16.71
N VAL A 151 2.51 24.17 -18.02
CA VAL A 151 3.54 24.63 -18.98
C VAL A 151 2.96 25.68 -19.93
#